data_AF-A0A9Q3BAA1-F1
#
_entry.id   AF-A0A9Q3BAA1-F1
#
_cell.length_a   1.000
_cell.length_b   1.000
_cell.length_c   1.000
_cell.angle_alpha   90.00
_cell.angle_beta   90.00
_cell.angle_gamma   90.00
#
_symmetry.space_group_name_H-M   'P 1'
#
loop_
_entity.id
_entity.type
_entity.pdbx_description
1 polymer ?
#
loop_
_entity_poly.entity_id
_entity_poly.type
_entity_poly.pdbx_seq_one_letter_code
_entity_poly.pdbx_strand_id
1 'polypeptide(L)'
;MKEDLIKMLFQYREAFTSDNQPLGAIKGHHVDIILHIETTYPQLLRIPAYPASPGSREALEIHINVLMRNVGPNEEKEATTPVIIT
;
A
#
# COMPACT_ATOMS: atom_id res chain seq x y z
N MET A 1 7.87 13.22 35.21
CA MET A 1 7.39 13.72 33.89
C MET A 1 8.08 13.01 32.72
N LYS A 2 9.41 12.99 32.64
CA LYS A 2 10.12 12.24 31.58
C LYS A 2 9.99 10.72 31.73
N GLU A 3 10.09 10.18 32.97
CA GLU A 3 9.86 8.74 33.17
C GLU A 3 8.43 8.32 32.86
N ASP A 4 7.45 9.16 33.18
CA ASP A 4 6.03 8.86 32.96
C ASP A 4 5.71 8.78 31.46
N LEU A 5 6.28 9.68 30.67
CA LEU A 5 6.17 9.65 29.22
C LEU A 5 6.81 8.38 28.63
N ILE A 6 8.01 8.02 29.08
CA ILE A 6 8.70 6.81 28.59
C ILE A 6 7.90 5.55 28.94
N LYS A 7 7.35 5.47 30.17
CA LYS A 7 6.47 4.38 30.59
C LYS A 7 5.24 4.27 29.69
N MET A 8 4.59 5.39 29.39
CA MET A 8 3.42 5.44 28.51
C MET A 8 3.77 4.95 27.09
N LEU A 9 4.85 5.46 26.49
CA LEU A 9 5.28 5.05 25.15
C LEU A 9 5.64 3.56 25.09
N PHE A 10 6.28 3.04 26.14
CA PHE A 10 6.61 1.62 26.22
C PHE A 10 5.37 0.74 26.39
N GLN A 11 4.39 1.20 27.18
CA GLN A 11 3.12 0.52 27.38
C GLN A 11 2.31 0.40 26.08
N TYR A 12 2.29 1.44 25.25
CA TYR A 12 1.56 1.46 23.98
C TYR A 12 2.45 1.22 22.75
N ARG A 13 3.61 0.56 22.91
CA ARG A 13 4.56 0.33 21.82
C ARG A 13 3.94 -0.34 20.58
N GLU A 14 2.92 -1.17 20.79
CA GLU A 14 2.20 -1.89 19.72
C GLU A 14 1.25 -1.00 18.92
N ALA A 15 0.93 0.20 19.43
CA ALA A 15 0.18 1.21 18.68
C ALA A 15 1.06 1.96 17.67
N PHE A 16 2.38 1.79 17.74
CA PHE A 16 3.33 2.42 16.82
C PHE A 16 3.80 1.41 15.77
N THR A 17 4.02 1.90 14.55
CA THR A 17 4.63 1.09 13.49
C THR A 17 6.09 0.81 13.82
N SER A 18 6.55 -0.40 13.52
CA SER A 18 7.97 -0.76 13.58
C SER A 18 8.39 -1.45 12.30
N ASP A 19 9.69 -1.55 12.03
CA ASP A 19 10.20 -2.22 10.84
C ASP A 19 9.77 -3.71 10.77
N ASN A 20 9.47 -4.31 11.93
CA ASN A 20 9.01 -5.69 12.07
C ASN A 20 7.48 -5.84 12.09
N GLN A 21 6.72 -4.75 12.25
CA GLN A 21 5.26 -4.73 12.26
C GLN A 21 4.76 -3.60 11.34
N PRO A 22 4.60 -3.88 10.04
CA PRO A 22 4.11 -2.89 9.09
C PRO A 22 2.66 -2.51 9.38
N LEU A 23 2.31 -1.25 9.09
CA LEU A 23 0.92 -0.79 9.05
C LEU A 23 0.09 -1.71 8.14
N GLY A 24 -0.96 -2.33 8.68
CA GLY A 24 -1.87 -3.15 7.86
C GLY A 24 -2.65 -4.24 8.58
N ALA A 25 -2.30 -4.59 9.82
CA ALA A 25 -3.02 -5.64 10.57
C ALA A 25 -4.33 -5.17 11.23
N ILE A 26 -4.96 -4.10 10.75
CA ILE A 26 -6.29 -3.69 11.22
C ILE A 26 -7.32 -4.57 10.50
N LYS A 27 -7.75 -5.63 11.20
CA LYS A 27 -8.77 -6.56 10.70
C LYS A 27 -10.10 -5.84 10.53
N GLY A 28 -10.77 -6.02 9.39
CA GLY A 28 -12.13 -5.50 9.16
C GLY A 28 -12.21 -4.10 8.54
N HIS A 29 -11.12 -3.58 7.97
CA HIS A 29 -11.14 -2.38 7.12
C HIS A 29 -10.89 -2.74 5.65
N HIS A 30 -11.67 -3.70 5.15
CA HIS A 30 -11.67 -4.03 3.73
C HIS A 30 -12.49 -2.98 2.98
N VAL A 31 -11.95 -2.50 1.86
CA VAL A 31 -12.67 -1.60 0.95
C VAL A 31 -13.17 -2.44 -0.21
N ASP A 32 -14.48 -2.60 -0.30
CA ASP A 32 -15.12 -3.23 -1.44
C ASP A 32 -15.22 -2.20 -2.58
N ILE A 33 -14.33 -2.33 -3.56
CA ILE A 33 -14.36 -1.51 -4.77
C ILE A 33 -15.21 -2.25 -5.81
N ILE A 34 -16.49 -1.89 -5.90
CA ILE A 34 -17.41 -2.45 -6.90
C ILE A 34 -17.43 -1.55 -8.13
N LEU A 35 -16.96 -2.09 -9.25
CA LEU A 35 -16.94 -1.38 -10.51
C LEU A 35 -18.32 -1.51 -11.19
N HIS A 36 -19.13 -0.45 -11.14
CA HIS A 36 -20.44 -0.39 -11.78
C HIS A 36 -20.36 0.02 -13.27
N ILE A 37 -19.52 -0.65 -14.06
CA ILE A 37 -19.57 -0.53 -15.52
C ILE A 37 -19.84 -1.89 -16.14
N GLU A 38 -21.00 -2.03 -16.78
CA GLU A 38 -21.36 -3.20 -17.60
C GLU A 38 -20.48 -3.30 -18.86
N THR A 39 -19.76 -2.23 -19.20
CA THR A 39 -18.91 -2.10 -20.39
C THR A 39 -17.43 -2.22 -20.05
N THR A 40 -16.67 -2.75 -21.01
CA THR A 40 -15.21 -2.87 -20.92
C THR A 40 -14.57 -1.49 -20.66
N TYR A 41 -13.56 -1.46 -19.80
CA TYR A 41 -12.80 -0.26 -19.44
C TYR A 41 -12.52 0.64 -20.67
N PRO A 42 -12.89 1.94 -20.64
CA PRO A 42 -12.79 2.81 -21.80
C PRO A 42 -11.39 2.78 -22.42
N GLN A 43 -11.30 2.58 -23.74
CA GLN A 43 -10.00 2.48 -24.42
C GLN A 43 -9.13 3.73 -24.22
N LEU A 44 -9.76 4.90 -24.07
CA LEU A 44 -9.08 6.17 -23.80
C LEU A 44 -8.28 6.17 -22.48
N LEU A 45 -8.70 5.37 -21.50
CA LEU A 45 -8.01 5.25 -20.21
C LEU A 45 -6.94 4.15 -20.22
N ARG A 46 -6.76 3.41 -21.32
CA ARG A 46 -5.68 2.43 -21.51
C ARG A 46 -4.39 3.14 -21.91
N ILE A 47 -3.89 3.99 -21.02
CA ILE A 47 -2.68 4.78 -21.25
C ILE A 47 -1.50 3.97 -20.69
N PRO A 48 -0.40 3.78 -21.45
CA PRO A 48 0.80 3.16 -20.90
C PRO A 48 1.35 4.00 -19.76
N ALA A 49 2.02 3.36 -18.80
CA ALA A 49 2.71 4.09 -17.75
C ALA A 49 3.68 5.11 -18.35
N TYR A 50 3.71 6.32 -17.79
CA TYR A 50 4.66 7.35 -18.21
C TYR A 50 6.10 6.86 -18.00
N PRO A 51 7.03 7.21 -18.91
CA PRO A 51 8.42 6.83 -18.75
C PRO A 51 9.02 7.49 -17.50
N ALA A 52 9.60 6.68 -16.62
CA ALA A 52 10.35 7.16 -15.46
C ALA A 52 11.81 7.41 -15.83
N SER A 53 12.45 8.38 -15.15
CA SER A 53 13.90 8.57 -15.26
C SER A 53 14.66 7.37 -14.68
N PRO A 54 15.91 7.08 -15.11
CA PRO A 54 16.69 5.96 -14.57
C PRO A 54 16.81 5.97 -13.05
N GLY A 55 17.17 7.12 -12.45
CA GLY A 55 17.28 7.26 -11.00
C GLY A 55 15.93 7.12 -10.27
N SER A 56 14.85 7.61 -10.88
CA SER A 56 13.49 7.41 -10.34
C SER A 56 13.10 5.93 -10.35
N ARG A 57 13.50 5.20 -11.41
CA ARG A 57 13.19 3.78 -11.56
C ARG A 57 13.90 2.94 -10.49
N GLU A 58 15.19 3.18 -10.27
CA GLU A 58 15.96 2.49 -9.22
C GLU A 58 15.37 2.71 -7.82
N ALA A 59 15.00 3.95 -7.50
CA ALA A 59 14.36 4.27 -6.22
C ALA A 59 13.01 3.57 -6.05
N LEU A 60 12.19 3.54 -7.11
CA LEU A 60 10.90 2.84 -7.10
C LEU A 60 11.06 1.33 -6.93
N GLU A 61 12.04 0.72 -7.59
CA GLU A 61 12.31 -0.72 -7.50
C GLU A 61 12.63 -1.16 -6.05
N ILE A 62 13.36 -0.34 -5.28
CA ILE A 62 13.62 -0.61 -3.85
C ILE A 62 12.30 -0.68 -3.08
N HIS A 63 11.42 0.30 -3.25
CA HIS A 63 10.15 0.37 -2.52
C HIS A 63 9.16 -0.72 -2.96
N ILE A 64 9.11 -1.04 -4.26
CA ILE A 64 8.28 -2.12 -4.80
C ILE A 64 8.69 -3.46 -4.16
N ASN A 65 9.99 -3.74 -4.08
CA ASN A 65 10.48 -4.98 -3.46
C ASN A 65 10.13 -5.08 -1.98
N VAL A 66 10.16 -3.97 -1.24
CA VAL A 66 9.72 -3.92 0.16
C VAL A 66 8.22 -4.23 0.29
N LEU A 67 7.39 -3.61 -0.57
CA LEU A 67 5.95 -3.86 -0.58
C LEU A 67 5.61 -5.31 -0.90
N MET A 68 6.27 -5.92 -1.89
CA MET A 68 6.03 -7.31 -2.27
C MET A 68 6.40 -8.31 -1.17
N ARG A 69 7.39 -8.00 -0.33
CA ARG A 69 7.74 -8.84 0.83
C ARG A 69 6.74 -8.74 1.98
N ASN A 70 6.12 -7.58 2.15
CA ASN A 70 5.20 -7.31 3.26
C ASN A 70 3.74 -7.76 2.97
N VAL A 71 3.41 -8.02 1.71
CA VAL A 71 2.13 -8.63 1.32
C VAL A 71 2.26 -10.14 1.49
N GLY A 72 1.53 -10.72 2.44
CA GLY A 72 1.53 -12.17 2.66
C GLY A 72 1.00 -12.94 1.43
N PRO A 73 1.39 -14.22 1.26
CA PRO A 73 1.06 -15.04 0.08
C PRO A 73 -0.44 -15.34 -0.15
N ASN A 74 -1.35 -14.76 0.64
CA ASN A 74 -2.79 -15.02 0.59
C ASN A 74 -3.62 -13.88 -0.02
N GLU A 75 -3.00 -12.79 -0.51
CA GLU A 75 -3.71 -11.83 -1.35
C GLU A 75 -3.51 -12.21 -2.82
N GLU A 76 -4.46 -12.97 -3.39
CA GLU A 76 -4.57 -13.08 -4.84
C GLU A 76 -4.85 -11.68 -5.40
N LYS A 77 -3.89 -11.14 -6.16
CA LYS A 77 -4.07 -9.88 -6.88
C LYS A 77 -4.38 -10.19 -8.33
N GLU A 78 -5.64 -10.02 -8.72
CA GLU A 78 -5.94 -9.71 -10.11
C GLU A 78 -5.32 -8.33 -10.42
N ALA A 79 -4.42 -8.29 -11.40
CA ALA A 79 -3.72 -7.07 -11.79
C ALA A 79 -4.72 -6.01 -12.27
N THR A 80 -5.16 -5.16 -11.37
CA THR A 80 -6.07 -4.06 -11.70
C THR A 80 -5.23 -2.84 -12.06
N THR A 81 -5.43 -2.33 -13.26
CA THR A 81 -4.79 -1.10 -13.73
C THR A 81 -5.34 0.08 -12.92
N PRO A 82 -4.50 0.93 -12.31
CA PRO A 82 -4.98 2.01 -11.44
C PRO A 82 -5.83 3.01 -12.24
N VAL A 83 -7.00 3.34 -11.69
CA VAL A 83 -7.87 4.41 -12.19
C VAL A 83 -7.57 5.68 -11.39
N ILE A 84 -7.26 6.79 -12.05
CA ILE A 84 -7.17 8.10 -11.39
C ILE A 84 -8.60 8.66 -11.28
N ILE A 85 -9.06 8.92 -10.06
CA ILE A 85 -10.30 9.67 -9.80
C ILE A 85 -9.88 11.09 -9.44
N THR A 86 -10.28 12.06 -10.27
CA THR A 86 -10.12 13.51 -10.03
C THR A 86 -11.37 14.13 -9.43
#